data_AF-A0A2V6I3D5-F1
#
_entry.id   AF-A0A2V6I3D5-F1
#
_cell.length_a   1.000
_cell.length_b   1.000
_cell.length_c   1.000
_cell.angle_alpha   90.00
_cell.angle_beta   90.00
_cell.angle_gamma   90.00
#
_symmetry.space_group_name_H-M   'P 1'
#
loop_
_entity.id
_entity.type
_entity.pdbx_description
1 polymer ?
#
loop_
_entity_poly.entity_id
_entity_poly.type
_entity_poly.pdbx_seq_one_letter_code
_entity_poly.pdbx_strand_id
1 'polypeptide(L)' 'MAPASNAPIGTWTTDYKKAQEEAKASHKLLLLDFTGSDWCGFCIQLDKAILQQPQFKDYASKNLVLMEVDFPRRKAQ' A
#
# COMPACT_ATOMS: atom_id res chain seq x y z
N MET A 1 -25.62 -5.20 11.99
CA MET A 1 -25.14 -4.10 11.14
C MET A 1 -23.66 -3.92 11.46
N ALA A 2 -22.75 -4.44 10.63
CA ALA A 2 -21.31 -4.22 10.81
C ALA A 2 -20.97 -2.80 10.35
N PRO A 3 -20.06 -2.07 11.03
CA PRO A 3 -19.70 -0.73 10.63
C PRO A 3 -18.93 -0.78 9.31
N ALA A 4 -19.31 0.10 8.37
CA ALA A 4 -18.57 0.30 7.14
C ALA A 4 -17.16 0.81 7.47
N SER A 5 -16.14 0.08 7.00
CA SER A 5 -14.74 0.50 7.09
C SER A 5 -14.52 1.71 6.18
N ASN A 6 -14.44 2.90 6.77
CA ASN A 6 -14.05 4.14 6.08
C ASN A 6 -12.52 4.21 5.89
N ALA A 7 -11.87 3.14 5.44
CA ALA A 7 -10.50 3.24 4.96
C ALA A 7 -10.52 3.92 3.58
N PRO A 8 -9.71 4.96 3.33
CA PRO A 8 -9.63 5.56 2.01
C PRO A 8 -9.16 4.50 1.02
N ILE A 9 -10.01 4.15 0.07
CA ILE A 9 -9.70 3.20 -0.99
C ILE A 9 -8.53 3.80 -1.79
N GLY A 10 -7.35 3.19 -1.70
CA GLY A 10 -6.13 3.67 -2.36
C GLY A 10 -5.08 4.33 -1.44
N THR A 11 -5.29 4.36 -0.12
CA THR A 11 -4.21 4.70 0.83
C THR A 11 -3.43 3.46 1.26
N TRP A 12 -2.11 3.60 1.32
CA TRP A 12 -1.20 2.57 1.84
C TRP A 12 -1.45 2.34 3.34
N THR A 13 -1.52 1.08 3.76
CA THR A 13 -1.55 0.68 5.17
C THR A 13 -0.24 0.00 5.56
N THR A 14 0.10 0.01 6.85
CA THR A 14 1.25 -0.73 7.42
C THR A 14 0.80 -1.90 8.30
N ASP A 15 -0.51 -2.05 8.52
CA ASP A 15 -1.09 -3.16 9.29
C ASP A 15 -1.44 -4.34 8.39
N TYR A 16 -0.72 -5.44 8.56
CA TYR A 16 -0.91 -6.66 7.78
C TYR A 16 -2.28 -7.31 8.01
N LYS A 17 -2.74 -7.37 9.26
CA LYS A 17 -4.00 -8.04 9.59
C LYS A 17 -5.17 -7.27 8.98
N LYS A 18 -5.15 -5.95 9.12
CA LYS A 18 -6.15 -5.07 8.49
C LYS A 18 -6.13 -5.20 6.96
N ALA A 19 -4.95 -5.21 6.35
CA ALA A 19 -4.81 -5.36 4.90
C ALA A 19 -5.38 -6.69 4.39
N GLN A 20 -5.14 -7.79 5.12
CA GLN A 20 -5.69 -9.10 4.78
C GLN A 20 -7.21 -9.15 4.93
N GLU A 21 -7.76 -8.58 6.00
CA GLU A 21 -9.20 -8.51 6.22
C GLU A 21 -9.89 -7.68 5.12
N GLU A 22 -9.31 -6.54 4.75
CA GLU A 22 -9.83 -5.68 3.68
C GLU A 22 -9.76 -6.36 2.31
N ALA A 23 -8.65 -7.04 1.99
CA ALA A 23 -8.50 -7.75 0.73
C ALA A 23 -9.55 -8.86 0.58
N LYS A 24 -9.79 -9.63 1.65
CA LYS A 24 -10.84 -10.65 1.70
C LYS A 24 -12.24 -10.05 1.57
N ALA A 25 -12.53 -8.99 2.33
CA ALA A 25 -13.86 -8.35 2.31
C ALA A 25 -14.16 -7.72 0.94
N SER A 26 -13.18 -7.04 0.35
CA SER A 26 -13.33 -6.34 -0.93
C SER A 26 -13.09 -7.23 -2.17
N HIS A 27 -12.70 -8.49 -1.97
CA HIS A 27 -12.38 -9.44 -3.04
C HIS A 27 -11.28 -8.91 -3.98
N LYS A 28 -10.31 -8.17 -3.41
CA LYS A 28 -9.17 -7.57 -4.11
C LYS A 28 -7.88 -8.32 -3.77
N LEU A 29 -6.89 -8.20 -4.66
CA LEU A 29 -5.55 -8.70 -4.36
C LEU A 29 -4.85 -7.75 -3.36
N LEU A 30 -4.03 -8.31 -2.48
CA LEU A 30 -3.17 -7.54 -1.59
C LEU A 30 -1.79 -7.41 -2.24
N LEU A 31 -1.38 -6.17 -2.53
CA LEU A 31 -0.02 -5.85 -2.95
C LEU A 31 0.79 -5.42 -1.72
N LEU A 32 1.89 -6.14 -1.49
CA LEU A 32 2.88 -5.82 -0.46
C LEU A 32 4.08 -5.16 -1.13
N ASP A 33 4.37 -3.91 -0.78
CA ASP A 33 5.59 -3.23 -1.23
C ASP A 33 6.66 -3.29 -0.13
N PHE A 34 7.71 -4.06 -0.37
CA PHE A 34 8.87 -4.16 0.53
C PHE A 34 9.90 -3.13 0.10
N THR A 35 10.08 -2.08 0.90
CA THR A 35 10.84 -0.90 0.50
C THR A 35 11.82 -0.44 1.59
N GLY A 36 12.75 0.42 1.17
CA GLY A 36 13.64 1.16 2.06
C GLY A 36 13.58 2.62 1.68
N SER A 37 12.57 3.33 2.20
CA SER A 37 12.11 4.65 1.73
C SER A 37 13.19 5.74 1.76
N ASP A 38 14.25 5.55 2.56
CA ASP A 38 15.31 6.54 2.73
C ASP A 38 16.69 6.10 2.24
N TRP A 39 16.89 4.85 1.81
CA TRP A 39 18.22 4.37 1.39
C TRP A 39 18.22 3.50 0.13
N CYS A 40 17.10 2.90 -0.24
CA CYS A 40 17.01 2.08 -1.45
C CYS A 40 16.71 2.97 -2.67
N GLY A 41 17.75 3.31 -3.42
CA GLY A 41 17.63 4.18 -4.60
C GLY A 41 16.62 3.67 -5.65
N PHE A 42 16.62 2.36 -5.94
CA PHE A 42 15.67 1.78 -6.89
C PHE A 42 14.24 1.75 -6.36
N CYS A 43 14.04 1.53 -5.06
CA CYS A 43 12.72 1.55 -4.44
C CYS A 43 12.12 2.96 -4.52
N ILE A 44 12.92 4.00 -4.23
CA ILE A 44 12.52 5.40 -4.38
C ILE A 44 12.18 5.74 -5.84
N GLN A 45 12.93 5.18 -6.80
CA GLN A 45 12.64 5.37 -8.23
C GLN A 45 11.34 4.68 -8.64
N LEU A 46 11.10 3.45 -8.20
CA LEU A 46 9.86 2.71 -8.44
C LEU A 46 8.64 3.49 -7.91
N ASP A 47 8.73 3.96 -6.67
CA ASP A 47 7.65 4.72 -6.04
C ASP A 47 7.30 5.96 -6.88
N LYS A 48 8.30 6.77 -7.22
CA LYS A 48 8.11 7.99 -8.03
C LYS A 48 7.63 7.70 -9.46
N ALA A 49 8.22 6.71 -10.12
CA ALA A 49 7.97 6.46 -11.54
C ALA A 49 6.68 5.69 -11.79
N ILE A 50 6.19 4.92 -10.81
CA ILE A 50 5.05 4.01 -10.98
C ILE A 50 4.02 4.22 -9.88
N LEU A 51 4.36 3.98 -8.60
CA LEU A 51 3.37 3.88 -7.52
C LEU A 51 2.65 5.21 -7.21
N GLN A 52 3.33 6.34 -7.41
CA GLN A 52 2.76 7.67 -7.23
C GLN A 52 1.98 8.18 -8.44
N GLN A 53 2.10 7.51 -9.60
CA GLN A 53 1.48 7.97 -10.82
C GLN A 53 -0.04 7.80 -10.80
N PRO A 54 -0.82 8.74 -11.39
CA PRO A 54 -2.27 8.66 -11.41
C PRO A 54 -2.80 7.34 -11.97
N GLN A 55 -2.15 6.81 -13.02
CA GLN A 55 -2.54 5.57 -13.68
C GLN A 55 -2.46 4.36 -12.73
N PHE A 56 -1.41 4.30 -11.90
CA PHE A 56 -1.29 3.24 -10.90
C PHE A 56 -2.33 3.42 -9.80
N LYS A 57 -2.53 4.63 -9.30
CA LYS A 57 -3.52 4.92 -8.26
C LYS A 57 -4.94 4.55 -8.71
N ASP A 58 -5.28 4.86 -9.95
CA ASP A 58 -6.57 4.49 -10.56
C ASP A 58 -6.73 2.98 -10.67
N TYR A 59 -5.68 2.26 -11.10
CA TYR A 59 -5.70 0.81 -11.15
C TYR A 59 -5.81 0.18 -9.75
N ALA A 60 -4.99 0.66 -8.80
CA ALA A 60 -4.93 0.13 -7.44
C ALA A 60 -6.25 0.33 -6.70
N SER A 61 -6.87 1.51 -6.81
CA SER A 61 -8.17 1.78 -6.18
C SER A 61 -9.25 0.77 -6.58
N LYS A 62 -9.20 0.27 -7.82
CA LYS A 62 -10.17 -0.70 -8.36
C LYS A 62 -9.84 -2.14 -8.03
N ASN A 63 -8.56 -2.50 -7.99
CA ASN A 63 -8.13 -3.90 -8.02
C ASN A 63 -7.35 -4.37 -6.79
N LEU A 64 -6.77 -3.44 -6.03
CA LEU A 64 -5.77 -3.76 -5.00
C LEU A 64 -6.14 -3.19 -3.63
N VAL A 65 -5.68 -3.89 -2.60
CA VAL A 65 -5.37 -3.33 -1.28
C VAL A 65 -3.86 -3.14 -1.24
N LEU A 66 -3.39 -1.97 -0.81
CA LEU A 66 -1.97 -1.60 -0.83
C LEU A 66 -1.42 -1.60 0.60
N MET A 67 -0.34 -2.36 0.82
CA MET A 67 0.38 -2.34 2.09
C MET A 67 1.86 -2.04 1.86
N GLU A 68 2.38 -1.10 2.64
CA GLU A 68 3.79 -0.75 2.65
C GLU A 68 4.49 -1.45 3.81
N VAL A 69 5.60 -2.11 3.50
CA VAL A 69 6.51 -2.71 4.47
C VAL A 69 7.86 -2.01 4.31
N ASP A 70 7.99 -0.87 4.95
CA ASP A 70 9.21 -0.05 4.91
C ASP A 70 10.25 -0.55 5.93
N PHE A 71 11.53 -0.52 5.54
CA PHE A 71 12.69 -0.83 6.36
C PHE A 71 13.66 0.37 6.36
N PRO A 72 13.30 1.51 6.97
CA PRO A 72 14.13 2.71 6.93
C PRO A 72 15.42 2.53 7.75
N ARG A 73 16.50 3.22 7.36
CA ARG A 73 17.78 3.18 8.11
C ARG A 73 17.98 4.36 9.04
N ARG A 74 17.38 5.51 8.73
CA ARG A 74 17.58 6.76 9.49
C ARG A 74 16.36 7.17 10.32
N LYS A 75 15.20 6.56 10.06
CA LYS A 75 13.96 6.81 10.81
C LYS A 75 13.65 5.59 11.66
N ALA A 76 13.23 5.82 12.90
CA ALA A 76 12.60 4.78 13.70
C ALA A 76 11.20 4.51 13.13
N GLN A 77 10.78 3.24 13.19
CA GLN A 77 9.56 2.74 12.60
C GLN A 77 8.44 2.67 13.64
#